data_AF-A0A9E3QL07-F1
#
_entry.id   AF-A0A9E3QL07-F1
#
_cell.length_a   1.000
_cell.length_b   1.000
_cell.length_c   1.000
_cell.angle_alpha   90.00
_cell.angle_beta   90.00
_cell.angle_gamma   90.00
#
_symmetry.space_group_name_H-M   'P 1'
#
loop_
_entity.id
_entity.type
_entity.pdbx_description
1 polymer ?
#
loop_
_entity_poly.entity_id
_entity_poly.type
_entity_poly.pdbx_seq_one_letter_code
_entity_poly.pdbx_strand_id
1 'polypeptide(L)'
;MKPSDPRRLRRSQAILLAEALESRSLMTGGAGNTIALTPATVANPNGSATVPFTVSVSNFTAPKGKLTLGVDVAAPNGSQIHPKIRGIEEAPADAAEASPRSHGGPRQPRLAMIRTPGSTAVLTTVHLADKAGQKASYQATVSALDKTSGRFLLGFYLPGDANGDGVVDQADLQAIRAALGSKVGDDRYNFDADANRDGKINRIDLQYAQKNQGAKTTISPVVTADLDPDSDSGLKDRVTVFPTVHFTGQGTPGATITYSEVNHKAPDVSTTVDEAGHYSLNVALGQGSNTFQVTSVDPFGQTISGTISPVTYMPALVGLPVPTVAPTTTTTSTAASPPPANPPTTSSPSSTPTTPGDPAPASTPTPQVAGALGKKQTPKRATPAAAAHPALQQRLDRLAQSLKLPKMPDISKWKI
;
A
#
# COMPACT_ATOMS: atom_id res chain seq x y z
N MET A 1 -52.30 -50.44 -0.06
CA MET A 1 -50.93 -50.34 0.48
C MET A 1 -50.06 -49.64 -0.55
N LYS A 2 -49.26 -48.63 -0.16
CA LYS A 2 -48.25 -47.99 -1.02
C LYS A 2 -46.86 -48.29 -0.43
N PRO A 3 -45.86 -48.73 -1.21
CA PRO A 3 -44.52 -48.95 -0.70
C PRO A 3 -43.81 -47.62 -0.42
N SER A 4 -43.00 -47.62 0.64
CA SER A 4 -42.30 -46.45 1.17
C SER A 4 -41.00 -46.13 0.43
N ASP A 5 -40.79 -44.85 0.13
CA ASP A 5 -39.64 -44.29 -0.59
C ASP A 5 -38.40 -44.12 0.33
N PRO A 6 -37.22 -44.71 0.02
CA PRO A 6 -36.05 -44.65 0.89
C PRO A 6 -35.34 -43.30 0.83
N ARG A 7 -35.45 -42.53 1.93
CA ARG A 7 -34.76 -41.23 2.10
C ARG A 7 -33.23 -41.39 1.96
N ARG A 8 -32.67 -40.87 0.86
CA ARG A 8 -31.22 -40.69 0.68
C ARG A 8 -30.66 -39.76 1.74
N LEU A 9 -29.92 -40.30 2.71
CA LEU A 9 -29.07 -39.52 3.61
C LEU A 9 -27.95 -38.88 2.77
N ARG A 10 -28.04 -37.57 2.53
CA ARG A 10 -26.91 -36.79 2.00
C ARG A 10 -25.81 -36.77 3.08
N ARG A 11 -24.76 -37.57 2.88
CA ARG A 11 -23.49 -37.34 3.56
C ARG A 11 -23.00 -35.95 3.15
N SER A 12 -23.01 -35.02 4.09
CA SER A 12 -22.25 -33.78 3.99
C SER A 12 -20.76 -34.15 3.99
N GLN A 13 -20.16 -34.23 2.80
CA GLN A 13 -18.71 -34.19 2.70
C GLN A 13 -18.27 -32.84 3.26
N ALA A 14 -17.51 -32.87 4.35
CA ALA A 14 -16.78 -31.70 4.81
C ALA A 14 -15.75 -31.37 3.72
N ILE A 15 -16.04 -30.36 2.92
CA ILE A 15 -15.05 -29.78 2.02
C ILE A 15 -14.06 -29.07 2.95
N LEU A 16 -12.91 -29.70 3.16
CA LEU A 16 -11.73 -29.01 3.65
C LEU A 16 -11.38 -27.97 2.59
N LEU A 17 -11.81 -26.73 2.84
CA LEU A 17 -11.41 -25.57 2.07
C LEU A 17 -9.94 -25.36 2.36
N ALA A 18 -9.08 -25.83 1.45
CA ALA A 18 -7.73 -25.30 1.35
C ALA A 18 -7.88 -23.81 1.02
N GLU A 19 -7.57 -22.94 1.99
CA GLU A 19 -7.46 -21.51 1.73
C GLU A 19 -6.34 -21.33 0.70
N ALA A 20 -6.71 -20.93 -0.52
CA ALA A 20 -5.73 -20.63 -1.54
C ALA A 20 -4.80 -19.53 -1.01
N LEU A 21 -3.49 -19.79 -1.07
CA LEU A 21 -2.43 -18.88 -0.63
C LEU A 21 -2.76 -17.45 -1.07
N GLU A 22 -3.05 -16.57 -0.10
CA GLU A 22 -3.44 -15.19 -0.40
C GLU A 22 -2.34 -14.50 -1.20
N SER A 23 -2.60 -14.22 -2.48
CA SER A 23 -1.74 -13.38 -3.32
C SER A 23 -1.77 -11.94 -2.81
N ARG A 24 -0.93 -11.67 -1.80
CA ARG A 24 -0.81 -10.35 -1.18
C ARG A 24 0.02 -9.45 -2.07
N SER A 25 -0.64 -8.92 -3.08
CA SER A 25 -0.22 -7.67 -3.68
C SER A 25 -0.26 -6.56 -2.62
N LEU A 26 0.88 -5.90 -2.42
CA LEU A 26 1.05 -4.92 -1.36
C LEU A 26 0.41 -3.55 -1.67
N MET A 27 0.05 -3.28 -2.94
CA MET A 27 -0.48 -1.96 -3.37
C MET A 27 -1.56 -1.97 -4.51
N THR A 28 -2.21 -3.09 -4.88
CA THR A 28 -3.18 -3.14 -6.03
C THR A 28 -4.48 -2.34 -5.88
N GLY A 29 -4.57 -1.38 -4.96
CA GLY A 29 -5.75 -0.56 -4.68
C GLY A 29 -6.09 0.49 -5.74
N GLY A 30 -6.08 0.14 -7.04
CA GLY A 30 -6.56 1.00 -8.12
C GLY A 30 -5.79 2.31 -8.27
N ALA A 31 -4.45 2.22 -8.30
CA ALA A 31 -3.53 3.36 -8.42
C ALA A 31 -3.77 4.23 -9.68
N GLY A 32 -4.45 3.68 -10.69
CA GLY A 32 -4.71 4.35 -11.96
C GLY A 32 -3.40 4.57 -12.70
N ASN A 33 -3.22 5.75 -13.27
CA ASN A 33 -1.99 6.12 -13.96
C ASN A 33 -0.81 6.47 -13.03
N THR A 34 -0.94 6.22 -11.72
CA THR A 34 0.12 6.49 -10.74
C THR A 34 1.13 5.34 -10.74
N ILE A 35 2.33 5.61 -11.24
CA ILE A 35 3.39 4.64 -11.51
C ILE A 35 4.33 4.46 -10.31
N ALA A 36 4.50 5.49 -9.48
CA ALA A 36 5.32 5.42 -8.27
C ALA A 36 4.77 6.32 -7.16
N LEU A 37 5.01 5.90 -5.91
CA LEU A 37 4.60 6.59 -4.69
C LEU A 37 5.78 6.65 -3.73
N THR A 38 6.26 7.85 -3.39
CA THR A 38 7.39 8.05 -2.48
C THR A 38 6.94 8.79 -1.21
N PRO A 39 6.96 8.15 -0.03
CA PRO A 39 6.66 8.81 1.24
C PRO A 39 7.83 9.70 1.68
N ALA A 40 7.53 10.89 2.19
CA ALA A 40 8.53 11.81 2.72
C ALA A 40 7.96 12.68 3.85
N THR A 41 8.83 13.45 4.52
CA THR A 41 8.48 14.26 5.69
C THR A 41 9.12 15.64 5.58
N VAL A 42 8.31 16.70 5.72
CA VAL A 42 8.84 18.04 6.02
C VAL A 42 8.98 18.15 7.54
N ALA A 43 10.22 18.17 8.05
CA ALA A 43 10.48 18.13 9.49
C ALA A 43 10.07 19.43 10.22
N ASN A 44 10.28 20.60 9.60
CA ASN A 44 10.09 21.91 10.24
C ASN A 44 8.86 22.64 9.68
N PRO A 45 8.12 23.42 10.50
CA PRO A 45 7.11 24.37 10.03
C PRO A 45 7.60 25.27 8.89
N ASN A 46 6.85 25.35 7.78
CA ASN A 46 7.26 26.01 6.51
C ASN A 46 8.58 25.50 5.89
N GLY A 47 9.09 24.35 6.33
CA GLY A 47 10.29 23.74 5.76
C GLY A 47 10.04 23.18 4.36
N SER A 48 11.08 22.53 3.82
CA SER A 48 10.97 21.73 2.61
C SER A 48 11.65 20.39 2.76
N ALA A 49 11.18 19.41 1.99
CA ALA A 49 11.84 18.13 1.77
C ALA A 49 12.17 17.99 0.28
N THR A 50 13.21 17.24 -0.03
CA THR A 50 13.59 16.91 -1.41
C THR A 50 13.50 15.41 -1.58
N VAL A 51 12.83 14.97 -2.64
CA VAL A 51 12.67 13.56 -3.01
C VAL A 51 13.44 13.31 -4.30
N PRO A 52 14.54 12.53 -4.27
CA PRO A 52 15.23 12.12 -5.49
C PRO A 52 14.41 11.06 -6.23
N PHE A 53 14.52 11.05 -7.56
CA PHE A 53 14.03 9.97 -8.41
C PHE A 53 14.90 9.86 -9.66
N THR A 54 14.88 8.71 -10.34
CA THR A 54 15.67 8.47 -11.56
C THR A 54 14.78 8.00 -12.70
N VAL A 55 15.00 8.53 -13.90
CA VAL A 55 14.33 8.09 -15.12
C VAL A 55 15.37 7.46 -16.04
N SER A 56 15.12 6.23 -16.51
CA SER A 56 16.04 5.45 -17.34
C SER A 56 15.35 4.97 -18.62
N VAL A 57 16.11 4.78 -19.70
CA VAL A 57 15.58 4.17 -20.94
C VAL A 57 15.25 2.67 -20.80
N SER A 58 15.73 2.02 -19.73
CA SER A 58 15.38 0.62 -19.42
C SER A 58 13.95 0.49 -18.88
N ASN A 59 13.45 1.51 -18.19
CA ASN A 59 12.15 1.47 -17.52
C ASN A 59 11.15 2.48 -18.10
N PHE A 60 11.56 3.33 -19.05
CA PHE A 60 10.70 4.31 -19.73
C PHE A 60 10.97 4.38 -21.23
N THR A 61 9.90 4.42 -22.02
CA THR A 61 9.94 4.81 -23.43
C THR A 61 9.58 6.28 -23.56
N ALA A 62 10.45 7.09 -24.17
CA ALA A 62 10.23 8.52 -24.39
C ALA A 62 10.03 8.83 -25.88
N PRO A 63 8.79 9.01 -26.38
CA PRO A 63 8.55 9.28 -27.79
C PRO A 63 9.28 10.57 -28.23
N LYS A 64 10.12 10.47 -29.27
CA LYS A 64 10.95 11.58 -29.78
C LYS A 64 11.97 12.10 -28.74
N GLY A 65 12.46 11.24 -27.85
CA GLY A 65 13.44 11.56 -26.81
C GLY A 65 12.92 12.49 -25.71
N LYS A 66 11.59 12.62 -25.57
CA LYS A 66 10.94 13.46 -24.56
C LYS A 66 9.79 12.69 -23.92
N LEU A 67 9.72 12.74 -22.60
CA LEU A 67 8.65 12.17 -21.81
C LEU A 67 8.06 13.27 -20.95
N THR A 68 6.73 13.40 -20.92
CA THR A 68 6.07 14.23 -19.91
C THR A 68 5.80 13.34 -18.70
N LEU A 69 6.25 13.79 -17.53
CA LEU A 69 5.98 13.12 -16.26
C LEU A 69 5.11 14.04 -15.40
N GLY A 70 4.06 13.48 -14.82
CA GLY A 70 3.24 14.14 -13.83
C GLY A 70 3.78 13.83 -12.44
N VAL A 71 3.88 14.84 -11.59
CA VAL A 71 4.21 14.69 -10.18
C VAL A 71 3.16 15.42 -9.37
N ASP A 72 2.55 14.76 -8.40
CA ASP A 72 1.59 15.36 -7.49
C ASP A 72 1.92 15.06 -6.02
N VAL A 73 1.24 15.76 -5.12
CA VAL A 73 1.50 15.64 -3.70
C VAL A 73 0.20 15.75 -2.92
N ALA A 74 0.07 14.95 -1.86
CA ALA A 74 -0.94 15.19 -0.83
C ALA A 74 -0.49 14.75 0.56
N ALA A 75 -1.28 15.14 1.55
CA ALA A 75 -1.16 14.71 2.93
C ALA A 75 -1.84 13.33 3.10
N PRO A 76 -1.20 12.33 3.71
CA PRO A 76 -1.89 11.12 4.15
C PRO A 76 -2.89 11.46 5.26
N ASN A 77 -3.94 10.64 5.39
CA ASN A 77 -5.02 10.84 6.35
C ASN A 77 -4.54 11.20 7.78
N GLY A 78 -5.12 12.26 8.34
CA GLY A 78 -4.77 12.81 9.66
C GLY A 78 -3.55 13.75 9.69
N SER A 79 -2.71 13.76 8.66
CA SER A 79 -1.60 14.71 8.56
C SER A 79 -2.13 16.14 8.34
N GLN A 80 -1.62 17.09 9.12
CA GLN A 80 -1.99 18.51 9.04
C GLN A 80 -1.10 19.30 8.07
N ILE A 81 -0.22 18.64 7.31
CA ILE A 81 0.63 19.31 6.33
C ILE A 81 -0.21 19.85 5.16
N HIS A 82 0.10 21.07 4.72
CA HIS A 82 -0.36 21.63 3.44
C HIS A 82 0.82 21.58 2.45
N PRO A 83 1.07 20.45 1.76
CA PRO A 83 2.25 20.27 0.95
C PRO A 83 2.07 20.92 -0.43
N LYS A 84 3.14 21.49 -0.98
CA LYS A 84 3.16 22.07 -2.32
C LYS A 84 4.49 21.80 -3.01
N ILE A 85 4.44 21.25 -4.23
CA ILE A 85 5.62 21.09 -5.07
C ILE A 85 6.17 22.48 -5.41
N ARG A 86 7.43 22.75 -5.08
CA ARG A 86 8.16 24.01 -5.31
C ARG A 86 8.97 23.96 -6.60
N GLY A 87 9.62 22.83 -6.87
CA GLY A 87 10.55 22.63 -7.97
C GLY A 87 10.61 21.15 -8.38
N ILE A 88 10.89 20.92 -9.66
CA ILE A 88 11.49 19.67 -10.14
C ILE A 88 12.72 20.09 -10.94
N GLU A 89 13.88 19.62 -10.52
CA GLU A 89 15.18 20.06 -11.03
C GLU A 89 16.03 18.82 -11.34
N GLU A 90 16.85 18.88 -12.39
CA GLU A 90 17.78 17.81 -12.74
C GLU A 90 18.91 17.77 -11.71
N ALA A 91 19.13 16.60 -11.11
CA ALA A 91 20.22 16.40 -10.19
C ALA A 91 21.55 16.42 -10.95
N PRO A 92 22.63 16.98 -10.38
CA PRO A 92 23.94 16.87 -11.00
C PRO A 92 24.33 15.39 -11.10
N ALA A 93 24.95 14.99 -12.21
CA ALA A 93 25.23 13.59 -12.53
C ALA A 93 26.01 12.82 -11.43
N ASP A 94 26.80 13.54 -10.65
CA ASP A 94 27.67 13.00 -9.58
C ASP A 94 27.10 13.21 -8.16
N ALA A 95 25.79 13.47 -8.01
CA ALA A 95 25.14 13.76 -6.72
C ALA A 95 25.23 12.62 -5.67
N ALA A 96 25.75 11.44 -6.04
CA ALA A 96 25.94 10.32 -5.13
C ALA A 96 27.14 10.49 -4.16
N GLU A 97 28.14 11.33 -4.47
CA GLU A 97 29.37 11.48 -3.63
C GLU A 97 29.76 12.94 -3.32
N ALA A 98 28.99 13.94 -3.76
CA ALA A 98 29.37 15.35 -3.65
C ALA A 98 29.17 15.95 -2.24
N SER A 99 30.21 15.83 -1.39
CA SER A 99 30.35 16.60 -0.13
C SER A 99 30.32 18.13 -0.39
N PRO A 100 29.76 18.96 0.51
CA PRO A 100 29.40 20.35 0.18
C PRO A 100 30.62 21.27 0.08
N ARG A 101 31.12 21.49 -1.14
CA ARG A 101 31.98 22.63 -1.48
C ARG A 101 31.17 23.73 -2.17
N SER A 102 31.45 24.96 -1.79
CA SER A 102 30.60 26.12 -2.03
C SER A 102 31.15 27.04 -3.13
N HIS A 103 30.27 27.94 -3.61
CA HIS A 103 30.52 29.06 -4.53
C HIS A 103 30.75 28.71 -6.01
N GLY A 104 29.77 29.07 -6.85
CA GLY A 104 29.96 29.23 -8.30
C GLY A 104 29.39 28.15 -9.23
N GLY A 105 28.43 27.33 -8.78
CA GLY A 105 27.81 26.31 -9.64
C GLY A 105 27.06 26.90 -10.85
N PRO A 106 27.09 26.24 -12.04
CA PRO A 106 26.31 26.67 -13.19
C PRO A 106 24.81 26.67 -12.85
N ARG A 107 24.06 27.62 -13.43
CA ARG A 107 22.60 27.68 -13.29
C ARG A 107 21.99 26.38 -13.84
N GLN A 108 21.59 25.48 -12.95
CA GLN A 108 20.93 24.24 -13.34
C GLN A 108 19.65 24.55 -14.14
N PRO A 109 19.38 23.81 -15.23
CA PRO A 109 18.19 24.02 -16.03
C PRO A 109 16.96 23.65 -15.21
N ARG A 110 16.29 24.66 -14.66
CA ARG A 110 14.99 24.47 -14.01
C ARG A 110 14.00 24.01 -15.07
N LEU A 111 13.47 22.80 -14.91
CA LEU A 111 12.54 22.22 -15.89
C LEU A 111 11.28 23.09 -16.01
N ALA A 112 10.69 23.09 -17.21
CA ALA A 112 9.48 23.83 -17.49
C ALA A 112 8.28 23.21 -16.74
N MET A 113 8.07 23.67 -15.51
CA MET A 113 6.96 23.27 -14.66
C MET A 113 5.67 23.95 -15.14
N ILE A 114 4.70 23.16 -15.59
CA ILE A 114 3.34 23.66 -15.80
C ILE A 114 2.53 23.40 -14.54
N ARG A 115 1.84 24.43 -14.04
CA ARG A 115 0.99 24.41 -12.85
C ARG A 115 -0.39 24.89 -13.22
N THR A 116 -1.44 24.14 -12.89
CA THR A 116 -2.81 24.62 -13.07
C THR A 116 -3.36 25.18 -11.75
N PRO A 117 -4.05 26.34 -11.73
CA PRO A 117 -4.61 26.89 -10.51
C PRO A 117 -5.58 25.93 -9.82
N GLY A 118 -5.30 25.59 -8.56
CA GLY A 118 -6.09 24.63 -7.77
C GLY A 118 -5.53 23.21 -7.75
N SER A 119 -4.60 22.86 -8.65
CA SER A 119 -3.92 21.56 -8.63
C SER A 119 -2.74 21.52 -7.65
N THR A 120 -2.54 20.37 -6.99
CA THR A 120 -1.27 20.05 -6.30
C THR A 120 -0.24 19.46 -7.26
N ALA A 121 -0.65 19.08 -8.48
CA ALA A 121 0.21 18.49 -9.48
C ALA A 121 1.06 19.52 -10.24
N VAL A 122 2.16 19.00 -10.79
CA VAL A 122 3.09 19.67 -11.68
C VAL A 122 3.38 18.73 -12.84
N LEU A 123 3.30 19.24 -14.06
CA LEU A 123 3.83 18.55 -15.22
C LEU A 123 5.25 19.02 -15.51
N THR A 124 6.16 18.06 -15.73
CA THR A 124 7.54 18.31 -16.16
C THR A 124 7.83 17.53 -17.45
N THR A 125 8.78 18.02 -18.24
CA THR A 125 9.30 17.26 -19.40
C THR A 125 10.70 16.78 -19.05
N VAL A 126 10.90 15.46 -19.03
CA VAL A 126 12.21 14.84 -18.87
C VAL A 126 12.77 14.47 -20.24
N HIS A 127 14.10 14.50 -20.35
CA HIS A 127 14.82 14.26 -21.59
C HIS A 127 15.59 12.95 -21.46
N LEU A 128 15.16 11.94 -22.23
CA LEU A 128 15.89 10.70 -22.39
C LEU A 128 16.44 10.69 -23.82
N ALA A 129 17.75 10.70 -23.99
CA ALA A 129 18.32 10.42 -25.30
C ALA A 129 18.38 8.90 -25.50
N ASP A 130 18.12 8.45 -26.73
CA ASP A 130 18.01 7.03 -27.09
C ASP A 130 19.39 6.33 -27.11
N LYS A 131 19.97 6.14 -25.92
CA LYS A 131 21.21 5.39 -25.68
C LYS A 131 20.98 4.38 -24.56
N ALA A 132 21.23 3.11 -24.85
CA ALA A 132 21.09 2.02 -23.88
C ALA A 132 21.84 2.33 -22.57
N GLY A 133 21.21 2.06 -21.43
CA GLY A 133 21.76 2.35 -20.10
C GLY A 133 21.73 3.83 -19.68
N GLN A 134 21.24 4.76 -20.52
CA GLN A 134 21.12 6.16 -20.12
C GLN A 134 20.07 6.33 -19.01
N LYS A 135 20.48 7.02 -17.94
CA LYS A 135 19.65 7.45 -16.82
C LYS A 135 19.82 8.96 -16.58
N ALA A 136 18.76 9.61 -16.13
CA ALA A 136 18.76 10.99 -15.67
C ALA A 136 18.15 11.05 -14.27
N SER A 137 18.89 11.63 -13.32
CA SER A 137 18.43 11.78 -11.94
C SER A 137 17.80 13.16 -11.74
N TYR A 138 16.74 13.21 -10.96
CA TYR A 138 15.94 14.40 -10.71
C TYR A 138 15.63 14.53 -9.22
N GLN A 139 15.27 15.73 -8.80
CA GLN A 139 14.87 16.04 -7.44
C GLN A 139 13.58 16.84 -7.44
N ALA A 140 12.55 16.33 -6.76
CA ALA A 140 11.30 17.03 -6.50
C ALA A 140 11.36 17.70 -5.12
N THR A 141 11.30 19.04 -5.07
CA THR A 141 11.25 19.78 -3.80
C THR A 141 9.81 20.07 -3.42
N VAL A 142 9.38 19.64 -2.23
CA VAL A 142 8.08 19.93 -1.63
C VAL A 142 8.26 20.85 -0.43
N SER A 143 7.51 21.94 -0.38
CA SER A 143 7.43 22.85 0.77
C SER A 143 6.12 22.65 1.53
N ALA A 144 6.15 22.72 2.86
CA ALA A 144 4.93 22.86 3.66
C ALA A 144 4.49 24.34 3.68
N LEU A 145 3.19 24.60 3.62
CA LEU A 145 2.59 25.93 3.73
C LEU A 145 2.00 26.17 5.13
N ASP A 146 1.55 27.39 5.39
CA ASP A 146 0.70 27.76 6.53
C ASP A 146 1.26 27.39 7.92
N LYS A 147 2.60 27.37 8.08
CA LYS A 147 3.32 26.90 9.29
C LYS A 147 3.08 25.43 9.63
N THR A 148 2.61 24.64 8.67
CA THR A 148 2.42 23.19 8.82
C THR A 148 3.74 22.44 8.62
N SER A 149 3.77 21.19 9.05
CA SER A 149 4.88 20.22 8.87
C SER A 149 4.32 18.80 8.97
N GLY A 150 5.14 17.78 8.69
CA GLY A 150 4.76 16.39 8.81
C GLY A 150 4.94 15.56 7.54
N ARG A 151 4.29 14.40 7.51
CA ARG A 151 4.42 13.40 6.44
C ARG A 151 3.53 13.77 5.25
N PHE A 152 4.04 13.53 4.04
CA PHE A 152 3.31 13.63 2.77
C PHE A 152 3.61 12.41 1.88
N LEU A 153 2.78 12.21 0.86
CA LEU A 153 3.03 11.26 -0.23
C LEU A 153 3.26 12.06 -1.51
N LEU A 154 4.35 11.75 -2.22
CA LEU A 154 4.63 12.24 -3.57
C LEU A 154 4.21 11.15 -4.56
N GLY A 155 3.28 11.45 -5.45
CA GLY A 155 2.86 10.57 -6.53
C GLY A 155 3.54 10.95 -7.84
N PHE A 156 3.90 9.95 -8.62
CA PHE A 156 4.40 10.10 -9.98
C PHE A 156 3.44 9.36 -10.91
N TYR A 157 3.08 9.98 -12.02
CA TYR A 157 2.11 9.44 -12.96
C TYR A 157 2.45 9.78 -14.40
N LEU A 158 1.92 9.01 -15.34
CA LEU A 158 2.13 9.22 -16.76
C LEU A 158 0.97 10.05 -17.34
N PRO A 159 1.15 11.34 -17.68
CA PRO A 159 0.05 12.17 -18.16
C PRO A 159 -0.47 11.67 -19.49
N GLY A 160 -1.75 11.34 -19.54
CA GLY A 160 -2.42 10.81 -20.71
C GLY A 160 -2.51 9.29 -20.77
N ASP A 161 -1.88 8.55 -19.86
CA ASP A 161 -2.32 7.20 -19.51
C ASP A 161 -3.61 7.40 -18.71
N ALA A 162 -4.74 6.93 -19.22
CA ALA A 162 -6.07 7.18 -18.69
C ALA A 162 -6.81 5.90 -18.27
N ASN A 163 -6.28 4.74 -18.66
CA ASN A 163 -6.75 3.42 -18.24
C ASN A 163 -5.90 2.82 -17.09
N GLY A 164 -4.69 3.33 -16.85
CA GLY A 164 -3.75 2.88 -15.83
C GLY A 164 -2.87 1.68 -16.23
N ASP A 165 -2.65 1.44 -17.53
CA ASP A 165 -1.85 0.30 -18.02
C ASP A 165 -0.35 0.59 -18.20
N GLY A 166 0.09 1.83 -17.93
CA GLY A 166 1.49 2.25 -18.04
C GLY A 166 1.93 2.64 -19.46
N VAL A 167 1.01 2.65 -20.42
CA VAL A 167 1.21 3.10 -21.82
C VAL A 167 0.33 4.34 -22.08
N VAL A 168 0.75 5.20 -23.02
CA VAL A 168 -0.12 6.24 -23.58
C VAL A 168 -0.40 5.92 -25.04
N ASP A 169 -1.59 5.42 -25.34
CA ASP A 169 -1.98 5.06 -26.71
C ASP A 169 -3.36 5.60 -27.15
N GLN A 170 -3.96 4.98 -28.16
CA GLN A 170 -5.24 5.40 -28.72
C GLN A 170 -6.43 5.06 -27.82
N ALA A 171 -6.33 4.04 -26.96
CA ALA A 171 -7.35 3.69 -25.97
C ALA A 171 -7.50 4.81 -24.93
N ASP A 172 -6.38 5.38 -24.45
CA ASP A 172 -6.43 6.52 -23.52
C ASP A 172 -7.02 7.76 -24.18
N LEU A 173 -6.60 8.05 -25.41
CA LEU A 173 -7.18 9.14 -26.19
C LEU A 173 -8.68 8.92 -26.44
N GLN A 174 -9.19 7.69 -26.43
CA GLN A 174 -10.64 7.42 -26.45
C GLN A 174 -11.28 7.62 -25.07
N ALA A 175 -10.66 7.15 -23.99
CA ALA A 175 -11.13 7.32 -22.61
C ALA A 175 -11.24 8.82 -22.23
N ILE A 176 -10.22 9.62 -22.54
CA ILE A 176 -10.22 11.08 -22.35
C ILE A 176 -11.34 11.73 -23.17
N ARG A 177 -11.52 11.33 -24.44
CA ARG A 177 -12.60 11.85 -25.29
C ARG A 177 -13.99 11.54 -24.74
N ALA A 178 -14.21 10.36 -24.18
CA ALA A 178 -15.50 9.98 -23.56
C ALA A 178 -15.81 10.80 -22.29
N ALA A 179 -14.77 11.18 -21.54
CA ALA A 179 -14.90 11.99 -20.34
C ALA A 179 -14.87 13.52 -20.57
N LEU A 180 -14.69 13.99 -21.82
CA LEU A 180 -14.64 15.42 -22.14
C LEU A 180 -15.85 16.20 -21.60
N GLY A 181 -15.54 17.40 -21.08
CA GLY A 181 -16.49 18.34 -20.50
C GLY A 181 -16.94 17.99 -19.07
N SER A 182 -16.51 16.86 -18.51
CA SER A 182 -16.76 16.53 -17.11
C SER A 182 -15.73 17.17 -16.17
N LYS A 183 -16.09 17.29 -14.90
CA LYS A 183 -15.29 17.88 -13.83
C LYS A 183 -15.49 17.11 -12.52
N VAL A 184 -14.68 17.42 -11.51
CA VAL A 184 -14.80 16.87 -10.15
C VAL A 184 -16.26 16.86 -9.67
N GLY A 185 -16.74 15.69 -9.26
CA GLY A 185 -18.09 15.49 -8.75
C GLY A 185 -19.15 15.15 -9.80
N ASP A 186 -18.82 15.19 -11.10
CA ASP A 186 -19.66 14.62 -12.15
C ASP A 186 -19.42 13.10 -12.25
N ASP A 187 -20.47 12.28 -12.45
CA ASP A 187 -20.35 10.81 -12.55
C ASP A 187 -19.43 10.32 -13.70
N ARG A 188 -19.25 11.14 -14.75
CA ARG A 188 -18.38 10.84 -15.90
C ARG A 188 -16.91 11.22 -15.69
N TYR A 189 -16.56 11.85 -14.58
CA TYR A 189 -15.20 12.31 -14.33
C TYR A 189 -14.29 11.15 -13.95
N ASN A 190 -13.35 10.81 -14.85
CA ASN A 190 -12.24 9.91 -14.56
C ASN A 190 -10.99 10.73 -14.19
N PHE A 191 -10.52 10.61 -12.96
CA PHE A 191 -9.31 11.30 -12.48
C PHE A 191 -8.06 10.95 -13.29
N ASP A 192 -7.95 9.75 -13.86
CA ASP A 192 -6.78 9.38 -14.70
C ASP A 192 -6.82 10.05 -16.08
N ALA A 193 -8.01 10.42 -16.57
CA ALA A 193 -8.19 11.18 -17.81
C ALA A 193 -8.01 12.72 -17.64
N ASP A 194 -7.91 13.20 -16.40
CA ASP A 194 -7.55 14.57 -16.03
C ASP A 194 -6.02 14.69 -15.99
N ALA A 195 -5.40 14.72 -17.17
CA ALA A 195 -3.95 14.55 -17.33
C ALA A 195 -3.13 15.67 -16.68
N ASN A 196 -3.69 16.87 -16.48
CA ASN A 196 -3.05 17.95 -15.72
C ASN A 196 -3.51 18.03 -14.25
N ARG A 197 -4.45 17.16 -13.84
CA ARG A 197 -5.09 17.11 -12.51
C ARG A 197 -5.64 18.46 -12.07
N ASP A 198 -6.31 19.20 -12.97
CA ASP A 198 -6.92 20.51 -12.69
C ASP A 198 -8.39 20.46 -12.24
N GLY A 199 -8.99 19.27 -12.30
CA GLY A 199 -10.36 19.00 -11.93
C GLY A 199 -11.36 19.08 -13.10
N LYS A 200 -10.91 19.25 -14.35
CA LYS A 200 -11.77 19.37 -15.53
C LYS A 200 -11.18 18.69 -16.77
N ILE A 201 -11.81 17.63 -17.23
CA ILE A 201 -11.36 16.89 -18.41
C ILE A 201 -11.75 17.66 -19.67
N ASN A 202 -10.78 18.23 -20.35
CA ASN A 202 -10.99 19.15 -21.47
C ASN A 202 -9.95 18.95 -22.59
N ARG A 203 -9.86 19.91 -23.53
CA ARG A 203 -8.92 19.81 -24.67
C ARG A 203 -7.45 19.88 -24.24
N ILE A 204 -7.15 20.47 -23.08
CA ILE A 204 -5.80 20.53 -22.51
C ILE A 204 -5.30 19.12 -22.15
N ASP A 205 -6.14 18.27 -21.58
CA ASP A 205 -5.77 16.89 -21.22
C ASP A 205 -5.50 16.04 -22.45
N LEU A 206 -6.35 16.18 -23.47
CA LEU A 206 -6.13 15.55 -24.77
C LEU A 206 -4.83 16.01 -25.43
N GLN A 207 -4.43 17.29 -25.27
CA GLN A 207 -3.14 17.79 -25.74
C GLN A 207 -1.95 17.19 -24.98
N TYR A 208 -2.06 16.99 -23.66
CA TYR A 208 -1.01 16.32 -22.89
C TYR A 208 -0.88 14.85 -23.28
N ALA A 209 -1.98 14.12 -23.43
CA ALA A 209 -1.97 12.75 -23.90
C ALA A 209 -1.40 12.63 -25.33
N GLN A 210 -1.77 13.51 -26.26
CA GLN A 210 -1.19 13.56 -27.60
C GLN A 210 0.31 13.89 -27.59
N LYS A 211 0.76 14.78 -26.70
CA LYS A 211 2.20 15.08 -26.52
C LYS A 211 2.97 13.86 -26.00
N ASN A 212 2.35 13.05 -25.15
CA ASN A 212 2.94 11.87 -24.53
C ASN A 212 2.67 10.56 -25.30
N GLN A 213 1.98 10.60 -26.45
CA GLN A 213 1.55 9.40 -27.18
C GLN A 213 2.75 8.53 -27.59
N GLY A 214 2.69 7.24 -27.22
CA GLY A 214 3.79 6.29 -27.36
C GLY A 214 4.74 6.22 -26.16
N ALA A 215 4.53 7.04 -25.12
CA ALA A 215 5.23 6.89 -23.85
C ALA A 215 4.80 5.60 -23.16
N LYS A 216 5.75 4.98 -22.45
CA LYS A 216 5.55 3.74 -21.68
C LYS A 216 6.39 3.75 -20.42
N THR A 217 5.98 3.00 -19.40
CA THR A 217 6.84 2.67 -18.27
C THR A 217 6.70 1.20 -17.86
N THR A 218 7.75 0.66 -17.22
CA THR A 218 7.69 -0.61 -16.46
C THR A 218 7.72 -0.38 -14.95
N ILE A 219 7.75 0.87 -14.50
CA ILE A 219 7.72 1.23 -13.08
C ILE A 219 6.30 0.99 -12.56
N SER A 220 6.16 0.18 -11.53
CA SER A 220 4.89 -0.20 -10.94
C SER A 220 4.91 0.03 -9.43
N PRO A 221 3.85 0.59 -8.83
CA PRO A 221 3.76 0.71 -7.38
C PRO A 221 3.41 -0.64 -6.72
N VAL A 222 3.27 -1.72 -7.49
CA VAL A 222 2.80 -3.04 -7.03
C VAL A 222 3.96 -4.02 -6.87
N VAL A 223 3.98 -4.70 -5.73
CA VAL A 223 4.86 -5.84 -5.43
C VAL A 223 4.01 -6.98 -4.87
N THR A 224 4.22 -8.21 -5.32
CA THR A 224 3.64 -9.43 -4.70
C THR A 224 4.74 -10.25 -4.02
N ALA A 225 4.36 -11.10 -3.08
CA ALA A 225 5.28 -11.94 -2.31
C ALA A 225 4.56 -13.23 -1.87
N ASP A 226 4.78 -14.28 -2.66
CA ASP A 226 3.99 -15.50 -2.67
C ASP A 226 4.87 -16.69 -2.26
N LEU A 227 4.45 -17.44 -1.23
CA LEU A 227 5.12 -18.67 -0.81
C LEU A 227 4.86 -19.74 -1.88
N ASP A 228 5.91 -20.36 -2.38
CA ASP A 228 5.78 -21.47 -3.33
C ASP A 228 4.99 -22.62 -2.66
N PRO A 229 3.88 -23.10 -3.25
CA PRO A 229 3.12 -24.21 -2.71
C PRO A 229 4.00 -25.42 -2.37
N ASP A 230 5.01 -25.76 -3.16
CA ASP A 230 5.84 -26.95 -2.94
C ASP A 230 6.84 -26.79 -1.78
N SER A 231 7.07 -25.57 -1.32
CA SER A 231 7.83 -25.29 -0.08
C SER A 231 7.00 -25.44 1.20
N ASP A 232 5.69 -25.66 1.06
CA ASP A 232 4.76 -25.85 2.16
C ASP A 232 4.42 -27.34 2.32
N SER A 233 4.75 -27.92 3.47
CA SER A 233 4.68 -29.37 3.66
C SER A 233 3.29 -29.81 4.12
N GLY A 234 2.76 -30.91 3.60
CA GLY A 234 1.47 -31.43 4.04
C GLY A 234 0.29 -30.58 3.54
N LEU A 235 -0.34 -29.81 4.42
CA LEU A 235 -1.69 -29.25 4.21
C LEU A 235 -1.74 -27.89 3.49
N LYS A 236 -0.59 -27.33 3.10
CA LYS A 236 -0.47 -25.99 2.48
C LYS A 236 -1.01 -24.86 3.39
N ASP A 237 -0.72 -25.00 4.69
CA ASP A 237 -1.16 -24.14 5.79
C ASP A 237 -0.05 -23.22 6.34
N ARG A 238 1.03 -23.05 5.56
CA ARG A 238 2.29 -22.36 5.90
C ARG A 238 3.03 -23.00 7.07
N VAL A 239 2.83 -24.30 7.29
CA VAL A 239 3.56 -25.11 8.29
C VAL A 239 4.46 -26.11 7.56
N THR A 240 5.76 -25.86 7.59
CA THR A 240 6.74 -26.62 6.83
C THR A 240 7.72 -27.38 7.72
N VAL A 241 8.12 -28.57 7.28
CA VAL A 241 9.28 -29.31 7.81
C VAL A 241 10.60 -28.92 7.12
N PHE A 242 10.55 -28.04 6.11
CA PHE A 242 11.74 -27.60 5.39
C PHE A 242 12.40 -26.39 6.09
N PRO A 243 13.72 -26.42 6.36
CA PRO A 243 14.45 -25.28 6.96
C PRO A 243 14.69 -24.13 5.97
N THR A 244 14.25 -24.28 4.72
CA THR A 244 14.37 -23.28 3.66
C THR A 244 13.15 -23.41 2.76
N VAL A 245 12.58 -22.27 2.39
CA VAL A 245 11.38 -22.19 1.55
C VAL A 245 11.62 -21.28 0.36
N HIS A 246 10.97 -21.57 -0.75
CA HIS A 246 11.01 -20.79 -1.96
C HIS A 246 9.89 -19.73 -1.94
N PHE A 247 10.25 -18.50 -2.29
CA PHE A 247 9.30 -17.41 -2.51
C PHE A 247 9.41 -16.93 -3.96
N THR A 248 8.26 -16.59 -4.53
CA THR A 248 8.13 -15.97 -5.85
C THR A 248 7.33 -14.68 -5.74
N GLY A 249 7.37 -13.85 -6.79
CA GLY A 249 6.47 -12.72 -6.88
C GLY A 249 6.70 -11.87 -8.12
N GLN A 250 6.04 -10.72 -8.12
CA GLN A 250 6.17 -9.69 -9.16
C GLN A 250 6.60 -8.34 -8.58
N GLY A 251 7.24 -7.52 -9.40
CA GLY A 251 7.61 -6.13 -9.08
C GLY A 251 8.12 -5.37 -10.32
N THR A 252 8.59 -4.14 -10.12
CA THR A 252 9.26 -3.36 -11.17
C THR A 252 10.52 -4.08 -11.68
N PRO A 253 10.71 -4.30 -13.00
CA PRO A 253 11.94 -4.86 -13.57
C PRO A 253 13.21 -4.13 -13.12
N GLY A 254 14.19 -4.89 -12.64
CA GLY A 254 15.44 -4.38 -12.06
C GLY A 254 15.33 -3.91 -10.61
N ALA A 255 14.18 -4.03 -9.94
CA ALA A 255 14.07 -3.75 -8.51
C ALA A 255 14.80 -4.79 -7.66
N THR A 256 15.33 -4.38 -6.51
CA THR A 256 15.88 -5.27 -5.49
C THR A 256 14.80 -5.58 -4.47
N ILE A 257 14.49 -6.87 -4.29
CA ILE A 257 13.58 -7.36 -3.26
C ILE A 257 14.42 -7.93 -2.12
N THR A 258 14.16 -7.47 -0.89
CA THR A 258 14.81 -7.93 0.33
C THR A 258 13.77 -8.50 1.30
N TYR A 259 14.04 -9.68 1.84
CA TYR A 259 13.28 -10.31 2.91
C TYR A 259 14.10 -10.24 4.21
N SER A 260 13.56 -9.58 5.23
CA SER A 260 14.14 -9.49 6.58
C SER A 260 13.22 -10.18 7.59
N GLU A 261 13.72 -11.12 8.39
CA GLU A 261 12.90 -11.76 9.44
C GLU A 261 12.79 -10.83 10.66
N VAL A 262 11.57 -10.56 11.09
CA VAL A 262 11.23 -9.52 12.08
C VAL A 262 11.86 -9.76 13.46
N ASN A 263 12.22 -10.99 13.78
CA ASN A 263 12.86 -11.40 15.04
C ASN A 263 14.33 -11.83 14.83
N HIS A 264 14.90 -11.59 13.64
CA HIS A 264 16.24 -12.00 13.23
C HIS A 264 16.56 -13.50 13.41
N LYS A 265 15.54 -14.36 13.30
CA LYS A 265 15.70 -15.84 13.35
C LYS A 265 16.41 -16.43 12.13
N ALA A 266 16.36 -15.72 11.02
CA ALA A 266 16.99 -16.06 9.75
C ALA A 266 17.75 -14.82 9.25
N PRO A 267 18.84 -14.99 8.49
CA PRO A 267 19.54 -13.87 7.86
C PRO A 267 18.67 -13.23 6.78
N ASP A 268 18.86 -11.94 6.59
CA ASP A 268 18.27 -11.20 5.47
C ASP A 268 18.78 -11.76 4.13
N VAL A 269 17.88 -11.84 3.15
CA VAL A 269 18.19 -12.33 1.80
C VAL A 269 17.55 -11.42 0.77
N SER A 270 18.24 -11.20 -0.35
CA SER A 270 17.76 -10.36 -1.44
C SER A 270 17.92 -11.01 -2.81
N THR A 271 17.12 -10.54 -3.76
CA THR A 271 17.15 -10.93 -5.17
C THR A 271 16.78 -9.72 -6.05
N THR A 272 16.95 -9.84 -7.36
CA THR A 272 16.59 -8.80 -8.33
C THR A 272 15.44 -9.28 -9.20
N VAL A 273 14.47 -8.39 -9.47
CA VAL A 273 13.37 -8.64 -10.40
C VAL A 273 13.89 -8.65 -11.84
N ASP A 274 13.52 -9.67 -12.61
CA ASP A 274 13.92 -9.85 -14.00
C ASP A 274 13.24 -8.85 -14.97
N GLU A 275 13.60 -8.93 -16.26
CA GLU A 275 13.06 -8.05 -17.31
C GLU A 275 11.55 -8.28 -17.57
N ALA A 276 11.01 -9.44 -17.19
CA ALA A 276 9.59 -9.76 -17.30
C ALA A 276 8.77 -9.29 -16.08
N GLY A 277 9.43 -8.79 -15.02
CA GLY A 277 8.79 -8.33 -13.79
C GLY A 277 8.61 -9.41 -12.74
N HIS A 278 9.27 -10.57 -12.88
CA HIS A 278 9.21 -11.68 -11.93
C HIS A 278 10.47 -11.77 -11.05
N TYR A 279 10.32 -12.37 -9.87
CA TYR A 279 11.47 -12.77 -9.05
C TYR A 279 11.24 -14.11 -8.36
N SER A 280 12.34 -14.76 -7.97
CA SER A 280 12.35 -15.97 -7.17
C SER A 280 13.56 -15.95 -6.21
N LEU A 281 13.40 -16.48 -5.01
CA LEU A 281 14.50 -16.64 -4.04
C LEU A 281 14.20 -17.74 -3.01
N ASN A 282 15.27 -18.30 -2.45
CA ASN A 282 15.21 -19.21 -1.30
C ASN A 282 15.44 -18.44 -0.01
N VAL A 283 14.59 -18.65 0.99
CA VAL A 283 14.60 -17.98 2.30
C VAL A 283 14.74 -19.03 3.39
N ALA A 284 15.75 -18.88 4.25
CA ALA A 284 15.95 -19.77 5.40
C ALA A 284 14.91 -19.49 6.49
N LEU A 285 14.54 -20.52 7.26
CA LEU A 285 13.61 -20.41 8.38
C LEU A 285 14.30 -20.78 9.70
N GLY A 286 14.14 -19.96 10.73
CA GLY A 286 14.44 -20.37 12.11
C GLY A 286 13.28 -21.16 12.71
N GLN A 287 13.51 -21.86 13.82
CA GLN A 287 12.50 -22.73 14.41
C GLN A 287 11.25 -21.94 14.90
N GLY A 288 10.08 -22.54 14.67
CA GLY A 288 8.77 -21.96 14.98
C GLY A 288 8.31 -20.96 13.92
N SER A 289 7.46 -20.01 14.33
CA SER A 289 6.92 -18.98 13.44
C SER A 289 7.97 -17.94 13.04
N ASN A 290 8.11 -17.68 11.74
CA ASN A 290 8.97 -16.65 11.14
C ASN A 290 8.06 -15.64 10.44
N THR A 291 8.28 -14.35 10.67
CA THR A 291 7.53 -13.28 9.98
C THR A 291 8.50 -12.43 9.20
N PHE A 292 8.24 -12.23 7.91
CA PHE A 292 9.12 -11.46 7.03
C PHE A 292 8.53 -10.09 6.73
N GLN A 293 9.37 -9.07 6.87
CA GLN A 293 9.19 -7.79 6.20
C GLN A 293 9.83 -7.90 4.82
N VAL A 294 9.02 -7.77 3.78
CA VAL A 294 9.46 -7.68 2.39
C VAL A 294 9.62 -6.20 2.04
N THR A 295 10.75 -5.83 1.45
CA THR A 295 11.04 -4.48 0.98
C THR A 295 11.54 -4.52 -0.45
N SER A 296 10.90 -3.78 -1.33
CA SER A 296 11.32 -3.54 -2.72
C SER A 296 11.91 -2.14 -2.85
N VAL A 297 13.06 -2.03 -3.50
CA VAL A 297 13.65 -0.76 -3.95
C VAL A 297 13.87 -0.83 -5.45
N ASP A 298 13.23 0.05 -6.21
CA ASP A 298 13.23 0.00 -7.67
C ASP A 298 14.23 0.97 -8.35
N PRO A 299 14.47 0.85 -9.67
CA PRO A 299 15.38 1.75 -10.39
C PRO A 299 14.90 3.21 -10.46
N PHE A 300 13.62 3.49 -10.19
CA PHE A 300 13.09 4.85 -10.10
C PHE A 300 13.44 5.53 -8.77
N GLY A 301 13.73 4.74 -7.73
CA GLY A 301 13.97 5.18 -6.36
C GLY A 301 12.73 5.09 -5.47
N GLN A 302 11.70 4.35 -5.90
CA GLN A 302 10.57 4.00 -5.06
C GLN A 302 10.98 2.90 -4.06
N THR A 303 10.50 3.04 -2.81
CA THR A 303 10.60 1.99 -1.80
C THR A 303 9.20 1.57 -1.35
N ILE A 304 8.90 0.27 -1.45
CA ILE A 304 7.64 -0.34 -0.97
C ILE A 304 8.01 -1.39 0.06
N SER A 305 7.38 -1.35 1.24
CA SER A 305 7.59 -2.37 2.29
C SER A 305 6.26 -2.87 2.83
N GLY A 306 6.21 -4.16 3.21
CA GLY A 306 5.05 -4.77 3.84
C GLY A 306 5.42 -6.06 4.57
N THR A 307 4.53 -6.52 5.47
CA THR A 307 4.70 -7.81 6.16
C THR A 307 3.79 -8.87 5.57
N ILE A 308 4.38 -10.03 5.24
CA ILE A 308 3.63 -11.21 4.80
C ILE A 308 3.15 -12.02 6.02
N SER A 309 2.17 -12.92 5.82
CA SER A 309 1.75 -13.84 6.87
C SER A 309 2.91 -14.75 7.31
N PRO A 310 2.97 -15.18 8.57
CA PRO A 310 4.10 -15.99 9.03
C PRO A 310 4.23 -17.33 8.28
N VAL A 311 5.43 -17.91 8.31
CA VAL A 311 5.68 -19.30 7.92
C VAL A 311 6.29 -20.02 9.12
N THR A 312 5.69 -21.14 9.51
CA THR A 312 6.11 -21.89 10.70
C THR A 312 6.98 -23.05 10.28
N TYR A 313 8.27 -22.99 10.64
CA TYR A 313 9.17 -24.14 10.51
C TYR A 313 9.04 -25.02 11.77
N MET A 314 8.47 -26.20 11.59
CA MET A 314 8.40 -27.24 12.60
C MET A 314 9.24 -28.43 12.11
N PRO A 315 10.50 -28.58 12.56
CA PRO A 315 11.27 -29.77 12.21
C PRO A 315 10.50 -31.02 12.66
N ALA A 316 10.46 -32.03 11.80
CA ALA A 316 9.90 -33.31 12.17
C ALA A 316 10.60 -33.81 13.45
N LEU A 317 9.83 -34.30 14.43
CA LEU A 317 10.37 -34.92 15.64
C LEU A 317 11.10 -36.21 15.26
N VAL A 318 12.39 -36.10 14.95
CA VAL A 318 13.25 -37.23 14.62
C VAL A 318 13.43 -38.08 15.88
N GLY A 319 12.69 -39.18 15.95
CA GLY A 319 12.86 -40.21 16.96
C GLY A 319 12.52 -39.76 18.38
N LEU A 320 11.22 -39.72 18.71
CA LEU A 320 10.87 -40.42 19.94
C LEU A 320 11.30 -41.89 19.73
N PRO A 321 12.08 -42.50 20.65
CA PRO A 321 12.32 -43.92 20.55
C PRO A 321 10.96 -44.60 20.58
N VAL A 322 10.63 -45.38 19.55
CA VAL A 322 9.52 -46.33 19.65
C VAL A 322 9.81 -47.14 20.90
N PRO A 323 8.96 -47.12 21.93
CA PRO A 323 9.20 -47.91 23.12
C PRO A 323 9.26 -49.35 22.65
N THR A 324 10.45 -49.94 22.71
CA THR A 324 10.66 -51.32 22.32
C THR A 324 9.80 -52.13 23.27
N VAL A 325 8.68 -52.65 22.76
CA VAL A 325 7.75 -53.44 23.55
C VAL A 325 8.52 -54.69 23.96
N ALA A 326 9.05 -54.68 25.18
CA ALA A 326 9.66 -55.86 25.78
C ALA A 326 8.63 -56.99 25.68
N PRO A 327 9.00 -58.19 25.21
CA PRO A 327 8.06 -59.26 24.99
C PRO A 327 7.36 -59.61 26.32
N THR A 328 6.09 -59.25 26.42
CA THR A 328 5.32 -59.42 27.65
C THR A 328 5.14 -60.91 27.91
N THR A 329 5.92 -61.46 28.85
CA THR A 329 5.75 -62.83 29.32
C THR A 329 4.34 -62.99 29.87
N THR A 330 3.54 -63.86 29.24
CA THR A 330 2.17 -64.13 29.62
C THR A 330 2.12 -64.90 30.94
N THR A 331 2.00 -64.20 32.07
CA THR A 331 1.61 -64.80 33.34
C THR A 331 0.11 -64.72 33.51
N THR A 332 -0.55 -65.86 33.33
CA THR A 332 -1.97 -66.06 33.60
C THR A 332 -2.27 -65.76 35.07
N SER A 333 -3.12 -64.77 35.35
CA SER A 333 -3.63 -64.48 36.69
C SER A 333 -5.16 -64.53 36.70
N THR A 334 -5.70 -65.19 37.71
CA THR A 334 -7.09 -65.66 37.76
C THR A 334 -8.05 -64.58 38.28
N ALA A 335 -9.32 -64.68 37.89
CA ALA A 335 -10.35 -63.69 38.14
C ALA A 335 -10.68 -63.42 39.63
N ALA A 336 -11.09 -62.18 39.92
CA ALA A 336 -11.90 -61.80 41.07
C ALA A 336 -12.93 -60.72 40.65
N SER A 337 -14.16 -60.86 41.12
CA SER A 337 -15.35 -60.09 40.67
C SER A 337 -15.44 -58.66 41.22
N PRO A 338 -16.19 -57.75 40.56
CA PRO A 338 -16.38 -56.37 41.02
C PRO A 338 -17.55 -56.21 42.04
N PRO A 339 -17.43 -55.32 43.03
CA PRO A 339 -18.56 -54.82 43.83
C PRO A 339 -19.29 -53.63 43.15
N PRO A 340 -20.52 -53.28 43.59
CA PRO A 340 -21.48 -52.54 42.76
C PRO A 340 -21.42 -51.00 42.86
N ALA A 341 -22.10 -50.36 41.90
CA ALA A 341 -22.25 -48.91 41.78
C ALA A 341 -23.17 -48.29 42.87
N ASN A 342 -23.01 -46.99 43.12
CA ASN A 342 -23.92 -46.17 43.92
C ASN A 342 -24.38 -44.90 43.14
N PRO A 343 -25.54 -44.31 43.47
CA PRO A 343 -26.34 -43.44 42.59
C PRO A 343 -26.08 -41.92 42.79
N PRO A 344 -26.67 -41.03 41.98
CA PRO A 344 -26.30 -39.61 41.94
C PRO A 344 -26.99 -38.76 43.00
N THR A 345 -26.34 -37.66 43.41
CA THR A 345 -26.91 -36.65 44.30
C THR A 345 -27.30 -35.38 43.54
N THR A 346 -28.54 -34.94 43.74
CA THR A 346 -29.14 -33.73 43.19
C THR A 346 -29.26 -32.64 44.25
N SER A 347 -28.90 -31.38 43.94
CA SER A 347 -29.43 -30.22 44.66
C SER A 347 -29.31 -28.89 43.88
N SER A 348 -30.46 -28.39 43.45
CA SER A 348 -30.82 -26.95 43.36
C SER A 348 -31.49 -26.56 44.71
N PRO A 349 -31.76 -25.28 45.09
CA PRO A 349 -32.30 -24.24 44.21
C PRO A 349 -32.06 -22.72 44.52
N SER A 350 -32.50 -21.89 43.56
CA SER A 350 -33.27 -20.64 43.72
C SER A 350 -32.87 -19.54 44.72
N SER A 351 -32.59 -18.33 44.20
CA SER A 351 -33.38 -17.12 44.52
C SER A 351 -33.14 -15.91 43.59
N THR A 352 -34.17 -15.54 42.82
CA THR A 352 -34.49 -14.15 42.41
C THR A 352 -35.50 -13.59 43.43
N PRO A 353 -35.51 -12.27 43.76
CA PRO A 353 -36.03 -11.20 42.88
C PRO A 353 -35.23 -9.86 43.02
N THR A 354 -35.60 -8.66 42.54
CA THR A 354 -36.83 -8.13 41.90
C THR A 354 -36.47 -6.95 40.95
N THR A 355 -37.41 -6.54 40.07
CA THR A 355 -37.51 -5.17 39.49
C THR A 355 -38.94 -4.68 39.79
N PRO A 356 -39.22 -3.37 40.01
CA PRO A 356 -39.60 -2.50 38.88
C PRO A 356 -39.25 -1.00 39.06
N GLY A 357 -39.32 -0.19 38.00
CA GLY A 357 -39.35 1.27 38.15
C GLY A 357 -38.91 2.11 36.94
N ASP A 358 -39.76 2.19 35.91
CA ASP A 358 -39.80 3.28 34.93
C ASP A 358 -41.21 3.90 35.02
N PRO A 359 -41.40 5.23 34.93
CA PRO A 359 -41.52 5.83 33.59
C PRO A 359 -41.02 7.30 33.43
N ALA A 360 -40.90 7.72 32.17
CA ALA A 360 -40.65 9.08 31.66
C ALA A 360 -41.95 9.97 31.66
N PRO A 361 -42.07 11.14 30.97
CA PRO A 361 -41.11 11.96 30.20
C PRO A 361 -41.24 13.53 30.41
N ALA A 362 -40.64 14.31 29.49
CA ALA A 362 -40.74 15.78 29.27
C ALA A 362 -39.91 16.67 30.25
N SER A 363 -39.47 17.89 29.91
CA SER A 363 -39.90 18.84 28.85
C SER A 363 -38.77 19.81 28.38
N THR A 364 -38.93 20.38 27.18
CA THR A 364 -38.17 21.54 26.66
C THR A 364 -38.65 22.87 27.25
N PRO A 365 -37.80 23.93 27.22
CA PRO A 365 -38.28 25.17 26.59
C PRO A 365 -37.27 25.88 25.67
N THR A 366 -37.82 26.85 24.92
CA THR A 366 -37.25 27.62 23.79
C THR A 366 -36.48 28.89 24.25
N PRO A 367 -35.95 29.78 23.36
CA PRO A 367 -34.74 30.55 23.64
C PRO A 367 -34.98 31.98 24.17
N GLN A 368 -33.92 32.62 24.67
CA GLN A 368 -33.89 34.06 24.93
C GLN A 368 -33.03 34.82 23.91
N VAL A 369 -33.53 36.01 23.54
CA VAL A 369 -32.90 36.99 22.67
C VAL A 369 -32.23 38.07 23.54
N ALA A 370 -30.97 38.39 23.27
CA ALA A 370 -30.34 39.63 23.70
C ALA A 370 -29.33 40.07 22.64
N GLY A 371 -29.47 41.31 22.16
CA GLY A 371 -28.62 41.86 21.09
C GLY A 371 -27.43 42.66 21.62
N ALA A 372 -26.38 42.76 20.79
CA ALA A 372 -25.33 43.76 20.94
C ALA A 372 -24.88 44.27 19.56
N LEU A 373 -24.89 45.59 19.36
CA LEU A 373 -24.38 46.22 18.14
C LEU A 373 -22.86 46.06 18.06
N GLY A 374 -22.38 45.26 17.11
CA GLY A 374 -20.95 45.07 16.80
C GLY A 374 -20.58 45.63 15.43
N LYS A 375 -19.58 46.52 15.39
CA LYS A 375 -19.08 47.23 14.19
C LYS A 375 -18.85 46.29 12.99
N LYS A 376 -19.33 46.67 11.80
CA LYS A 376 -19.00 46.01 10.52
C LYS A 376 -17.50 46.11 10.22
N GLN A 377 -16.72 45.11 10.63
CA GLN A 377 -15.46 44.80 9.97
C GLN A 377 -15.78 43.97 8.71
N THR A 378 -15.35 44.44 7.55
CA THR A 378 -15.37 43.65 6.32
C THR A 378 -14.38 42.50 6.47
N PRO A 379 -14.81 41.22 6.37
CA PRO A 379 -13.87 40.12 6.45
C PRO A 379 -12.95 40.17 5.24
N LYS A 380 -11.65 40.33 5.50
CA LYS A 380 -10.59 40.19 4.49
C LYS A 380 -10.71 38.78 3.94
N ARG A 381 -11.18 38.65 2.70
CA ARG A 381 -11.49 37.37 2.04
C ARG A 381 -10.25 36.48 2.07
N ALA A 382 -10.21 35.54 3.01
CA ALA A 382 -9.20 34.50 3.01
C ALA A 382 -9.34 33.73 1.69
N THR A 383 -8.29 33.73 0.88
CA THR A 383 -8.20 32.82 -0.24
C THR A 383 -8.32 31.40 0.34
N PRO A 384 -9.30 30.58 -0.07
CA PRO A 384 -9.36 29.22 0.44
C PRO A 384 -8.04 28.54 0.07
N ALA A 385 -7.37 27.96 1.07
CA ALA A 385 -6.25 27.06 0.82
C ALA A 385 -6.76 25.96 -0.11
N ALA A 386 -5.94 25.60 -1.11
CA ALA A 386 -6.30 24.53 -2.05
C ALA A 386 -6.35 23.21 -1.30
N ALA A 387 -7.54 22.83 -0.82
CA ALA A 387 -7.77 21.53 -0.20
C ALA A 387 -7.40 20.43 -1.20
N ALA A 388 -6.75 19.37 -0.70
CA ALA A 388 -6.38 18.24 -1.53
C ALA A 388 -7.61 17.67 -2.25
N HIS A 389 -7.42 17.32 -3.52
CA HIS A 389 -8.51 16.90 -4.41
C HIS A 389 -9.21 15.66 -3.84
N PRO A 390 -10.55 15.63 -3.63
CA PRO A 390 -11.20 14.53 -2.90
C PRO A 390 -10.95 13.14 -3.49
N ALA A 391 -10.90 13.02 -4.82
CA ALA A 391 -10.57 11.75 -5.49
C ALA A 391 -9.11 11.32 -5.28
N LEU A 392 -8.17 12.27 -5.25
CA LEU A 392 -6.77 12.00 -4.94
C LEU A 392 -6.62 11.58 -3.47
N GLN A 393 -7.29 12.29 -2.56
CA GLN A 393 -7.29 11.96 -1.13
C GLN A 393 -7.86 10.56 -0.91
N GLN A 394 -9.04 10.24 -1.45
CA GLN A 394 -9.64 8.89 -1.34
C GLN A 394 -8.79 7.77 -1.95
N ARG A 395 -7.92 8.06 -2.92
CA ARG A 395 -6.93 7.13 -3.46
C ARG A 395 -5.74 6.99 -2.52
N LEU A 396 -5.11 8.09 -2.13
CA LEU A 396 -3.97 8.11 -1.22
C LEU A 396 -4.32 7.58 0.17
N ASP A 397 -5.59 7.65 0.59
CA ASP A 397 -6.10 7.06 1.82
C ASP A 397 -6.19 5.54 1.72
N ARG A 398 -6.68 5.00 0.59
CA ARG A 398 -6.65 3.56 0.30
C ARG A 398 -5.21 3.03 0.21
N LEU A 399 -4.32 3.78 -0.42
CA LEU A 399 -2.89 3.47 -0.51
C LEU A 399 -2.20 3.55 0.87
N ALA A 400 -2.49 4.56 1.69
CA ALA A 400 -1.94 4.68 3.04
C ALA A 400 -2.45 3.58 3.99
N GLN A 401 -3.69 3.11 3.80
CA GLN A 401 -4.23 1.93 4.50
C GLN A 401 -3.53 0.65 4.06
N SER A 402 -3.24 0.45 2.77
CA SER A 402 -2.53 -0.75 2.29
C SER A 402 -1.07 -0.79 2.76
N LEU A 403 -0.40 0.36 2.87
CA LEU A 403 0.97 0.49 3.40
C LEU A 403 1.13 0.14 4.89
N LYS A 404 0.04 -0.16 5.63
CA LYS A 404 0.03 -0.49 7.06
C LYS A 404 0.97 0.39 7.91
N LEU A 405 1.02 1.69 7.60
CA LEU A 405 1.87 2.62 8.34
C LEU A 405 1.54 2.55 9.83
N PRO A 406 2.53 2.37 10.73
CA PRO A 406 2.24 2.08 12.13
C PRO A 406 1.43 3.22 12.75
N LYS A 407 0.32 2.87 13.41
CA LYS A 407 -0.40 3.79 14.29
C LYS A 407 0.56 4.22 15.39
N MET A 408 0.98 5.49 15.37
CA MET A 408 1.82 6.03 16.43
C MET A 408 1.05 6.13 17.76
N PRO A 409 1.75 6.01 18.90
CA PRO A 409 1.14 6.08 20.21
C PRO A 409 0.51 7.45 20.48
N ASP A 410 -0.49 7.44 21.36
CA ASP A 410 -1.24 8.62 21.78
C ASP A 410 -0.35 9.63 22.53
N ILE A 411 0.04 10.67 21.80
CA ILE A 411 0.87 11.78 22.29
C ILE A 411 0.18 12.65 23.35
N SER A 412 -1.13 12.51 23.60
CA SER A 412 -1.79 13.17 24.73
C SER A 412 -1.32 12.66 26.10
N LYS A 413 -0.58 11.54 26.13
CA LYS A 413 -0.02 10.93 27.35
C LYS A 413 1.39 11.42 27.71
N TRP A 414 1.98 12.28 26.89
CA TRP A 414 3.32 12.84 27.13
C TRP A 414 3.16 14.16 27.89
N LYS A 415 3.25 14.10 29.23
CA LYS A 415 3.44 15.30 30.05
C LYS A 415 4.86 15.83 29.81
N ILE A 416 4.95 17.11 29.47
CA ILE A 416 6.18 17.93 29.49
C ILE A 416 6.48 18.28 30.96
#